data_AF-A0A6G1KMF5-F1
#
_entry.id   AF-A0A6G1KMF5-F1
#
_cell.length_a   1.000
_cell.length_b   1.000
_cell.length_c   1.000
_cell.angle_alpha   90.00
_cell.angle_beta   90.00
_cell.angle_gamma   90.00
#
_symmetry.space_group_name_H-M   'P 1'
#
loop_
_entity.id
_entity.type
_entity.pdbx_description
1 polymer ?
#
loop_
_entity_poly.entity_id
_entity_poly.type
_entity_poly.pdbx_seq_one_letter_code
_entity_poly.pdbx_strand_id
1 'polypeptide(L)'
;MFRTPNRLFNSPFLYCSNNLYTLLENLRPKITSSNSLKLFDPSLGNYDLHSLGCQLSSLPLALRQILPKMDSASSTEDTRALSPSTMMVDRANQPLRFLDLPTELRVQVYEEVLLVGKVFYTPRWREIKEGGRFRDWSRYRKPQVQLLRVCKQIYQEAEKVYLASNLFVLPVRFNCRKPFDMHSHCNDLTLHRERWLFSKVAFQYLKHISVAFDPRAHIPFGTSQDWEEDGDFSQLTLAQWNALHESENQCLRSFRSDLAQRLMQLTSTLNFLELDFTNAFCPCGCCRDLDISGEFLAKLSPVKTSIIGIRNEEEERELLQTWAEDTGYEKEGEEDMVKKYGMTINPKNDSWAEWMDRLHLGYRRRQ
;
A
#
# COMPACT_ATOMS: atom_id res chain seq x y z
N MET A 1 61.91 0.56 9.05
CA MET A 1 62.41 1.93 9.36
C MET A 1 61.35 2.90 8.88
N PHE A 2 60.86 3.73 9.83
CA PHE A 2 60.13 5.01 9.76
C PHE A 2 59.24 5.35 8.54
N ARG A 3 58.08 5.99 8.65
CA ARG A 3 57.08 6.34 9.69
C ARG A 3 55.95 7.01 8.87
N THR A 4 54.70 6.85 9.27
CA THR A 4 53.55 7.64 8.80
C THR A 4 53.71 9.14 9.10
N PRO A 5 52.85 9.98 8.50
CA PRO A 5 51.99 10.79 9.36
C PRO A 5 50.52 10.86 8.94
N ASN A 6 49.69 10.83 9.99
CA ASN A 6 48.28 11.21 10.06
C ASN A 6 48.03 12.70 9.73
N ARG A 7 46.83 13.00 9.21
CA ARG A 7 45.94 14.16 9.52
C ARG A 7 44.59 13.79 8.88
N LEU A 8 43.55 13.32 9.57
CA LEU A 8 42.70 13.96 10.59
C LEU A 8 42.31 15.40 10.25
N PHE A 9 41.15 15.55 9.61
CA PHE A 9 40.24 16.69 9.82
C PHE A 9 38.83 16.14 10.09
N ASN A 10 38.52 16.04 11.38
CA ASN A 10 37.16 16.13 11.89
C ASN A 10 36.81 17.62 12.00
N SER A 11 35.65 18.03 11.50
CA SER A 11 34.90 19.14 12.10
C SER A 11 33.39 18.93 11.89
N PRO A 12 32.58 18.99 12.95
CA PRO A 12 31.14 18.91 12.88
C PRO A 12 30.54 20.33 12.76
N PHE A 13 29.75 20.58 11.72
CA PHE A 13 28.88 21.76 11.71
C PHE A 13 27.52 21.39 12.31
N LEU A 14 27.41 21.66 13.61
CA LEU A 14 26.14 21.88 14.29
C LEU A 14 25.65 23.28 13.92
N TYR A 15 24.54 23.38 13.19
CA TYR A 15 23.75 24.60 13.14
C TYR A 15 22.41 24.37 13.82
N CYS A 16 22.29 24.96 15.02
CA CYS A 16 21.00 25.34 15.58
C CYS A 16 20.43 26.48 14.73
N SER A 17 19.16 26.37 14.34
CA SER A 17 18.35 27.57 14.10
C SER A 17 16.94 27.35 14.67
N ASN A 18 16.72 28.01 15.81
CA ASN A 18 15.41 28.42 16.28
C ASN A 18 14.91 29.53 15.35
N ASN A 19 13.81 29.34 14.61
CA ASN A 19 12.95 30.43 14.14
C ASN A 19 11.71 29.92 13.38
N LEU A 20 10.82 29.19 14.05
CA LEU A 20 9.52 28.82 13.47
C LEU A 20 8.33 29.64 14.01
N TYR A 21 8.56 30.50 15.00
CA TYR A 21 7.48 31.29 15.62
C TYR A 21 7.29 32.68 14.99
N THR A 22 8.30 33.23 14.33
CA THR A 22 8.29 34.62 13.83
C THR A 22 7.70 34.77 12.42
N LEU A 23 7.47 33.67 11.70
CA LEU A 23 6.93 33.69 10.32
C LEU A 23 5.40 33.55 10.25
N LEU A 24 4.75 33.07 11.33
CA LEU A 24 3.31 32.83 11.35
C LEU A 24 2.47 34.06 11.74
N GLU A 25 3.09 35.16 12.20
CA GLU A 25 2.37 36.42 12.51
C GLU A 25 2.25 37.37 11.31
N ASN A 26 3.06 37.22 10.25
CA ASN A 26 3.14 38.22 9.17
C ASN A 26 2.34 37.90 7.90
N LEU A 27 1.57 36.81 7.87
CA LEU A 27 0.77 36.41 6.70
C LEU A 27 -0.74 36.38 6.99
N ARG A 28 -1.27 37.50 7.53
CA ARG A 28 -2.71 37.70 7.67
C ARG A 28 -3.18 38.91 6.83
N PRO A 29 -3.60 38.72 5.57
CA PRO A 29 -4.44 39.71 4.91
C PRO A 29 -5.90 39.49 5.26
N LYS A 30 -6.56 40.59 5.62
CA LYS A 30 -8.02 40.74 5.72
C LYS A 30 -8.64 40.44 4.36
N ILE A 31 -9.51 39.44 4.27
CA ILE A 31 -10.51 39.35 3.19
C ILE A 31 -11.89 39.21 3.85
N THR A 32 -12.66 40.27 3.72
CA THR A 32 -14.10 40.35 3.96
C THR A 32 -14.88 39.82 2.76
N SER A 33 -16.10 39.35 3.06
CA SER A 33 -17.26 39.09 2.19
C SER A 33 -17.29 37.84 1.28
N SER A 34 -18.18 36.93 1.69
CA SER A 34 -19.18 36.18 0.90
C SER A 34 -18.73 35.34 -0.30
N ASN A 35 -18.55 34.04 -0.09
CA ASN A 35 -19.46 33.02 -0.61
C ASN A 35 -19.09 31.63 -0.05
N SER A 36 -20.12 30.90 0.36
CA SER A 36 -20.05 29.64 1.09
C SER A 36 -19.58 28.48 0.20
N LEU A 37 -18.31 28.11 0.30
CA LEU A 37 -17.78 26.79 -0.03
C LEU A 37 -17.31 26.17 1.29
N LYS A 38 -17.95 25.08 1.71
CA LYS A 38 -17.53 24.29 2.89
C LYS A 38 -16.20 23.61 2.58
N LEU A 39 -15.11 24.29 2.90
CA LEU A 39 -13.76 23.73 2.96
C LEU A 39 -13.66 22.80 4.16
N PHE A 40 -13.14 21.62 3.89
CA PHE A 40 -12.90 20.53 4.84
C PHE A 40 -11.73 20.93 5.75
N ASP A 41 -11.97 20.94 7.07
CA ASP A 41 -10.95 21.20 8.10
C ASP A 41 -10.12 19.92 8.34
N PRO A 42 -8.77 19.93 8.16
CA PRO A 42 -7.94 18.76 8.41
C PRO A 42 -7.51 18.58 9.88
N SER A 43 -8.03 19.35 10.84
CA SER A 43 -7.51 19.38 12.21
C SER A 43 -8.21 18.49 13.25
N LEU A 44 -9.16 17.62 12.88
CA LEU A 44 -9.81 16.72 13.85
C LEU A 44 -9.48 15.25 13.61
N GLY A 45 -8.55 14.76 14.44
CA GLY A 45 -8.21 13.35 14.58
C GLY A 45 -7.74 12.97 15.99
N ASN A 46 -8.24 13.65 17.03
CA ASN A 46 -8.21 13.11 18.39
C ASN A 46 -9.33 12.09 18.52
N TYR A 47 -8.98 10.80 18.51
CA TYR A 47 -9.92 9.73 18.79
C TYR A 47 -10.15 9.65 20.30
N ASP A 48 -11.37 9.96 20.71
CA ASP A 48 -11.88 9.67 22.05
C ASP A 48 -12.02 8.14 22.22
N LEU A 49 -11.29 7.58 23.19
CA LEU A 49 -11.11 6.14 23.40
C LEU A 49 -12.16 5.51 24.33
N HIS A 50 -13.25 6.24 24.66
CA HIS A 50 -14.19 5.81 25.71
C HIS A 50 -15.57 5.29 25.27
N SER A 51 -15.79 5.00 23.98
CA SER A 51 -17.07 4.41 23.54
C SER A 51 -16.91 3.31 22.48
N LEU A 52 -16.54 2.11 22.92
CA LEU A 52 -16.74 0.86 22.17
C LEU A 52 -17.50 -0.16 23.02
N GLY A 53 -18.76 0.13 23.28
CA GLY A 53 -19.76 -0.92 23.46
C GLY A 53 -20.10 -1.52 22.10
N CYS A 54 -19.34 -2.52 21.65
CA CYS A 54 -19.64 -3.26 20.42
C CYS A 54 -20.96 -4.01 20.60
N GLN A 55 -22.04 -3.51 20.01
CA GLN A 55 -23.25 -4.30 19.81
C GLN A 55 -22.97 -5.35 18.71
N LEU A 56 -23.14 -6.63 19.04
CA LEU A 56 -23.07 -7.78 18.13
C LEU A 56 -24.10 -7.73 16.97
N SER A 57 -24.95 -6.70 16.91
CA SER A 57 -26.01 -6.53 15.92
C SER A 57 -25.48 -6.21 14.51
N SER A 58 -24.26 -5.71 14.37
CA SER A 58 -23.67 -5.32 13.07
C SER A 58 -22.91 -6.43 12.34
N LEU A 59 -22.97 -7.68 12.80
CA LEU A 59 -22.31 -8.78 12.12
C LEU A 59 -23.01 -9.12 10.78
N PRO A 60 -22.25 -9.39 9.71
CA PRO A 60 -22.78 -9.85 8.42
C PRO A 60 -23.69 -11.08 8.55
N LEU A 61 -24.73 -11.13 7.72
CA LEU A 61 -25.78 -12.18 7.72
C LEU A 61 -25.22 -13.61 7.67
N ALA A 62 -24.04 -13.80 7.04
CA ALA A 62 -23.36 -15.09 6.96
C ALA A 62 -22.96 -15.65 8.33
N LEU A 63 -22.53 -14.79 9.27
CA LEU A 63 -22.20 -15.22 10.64
C LEU A 63 -23.44 -15.54 11.48
N ARG A 64 -24.61 -14.97 11.13
CA ARG A 64 -25.88 -15.30 11.80
C ARG A 64 -26.39 -16.70 11.44
N GLN A 65 -26.00 -17.24 10.28
CA GLN A 65 -26.42 -18.58 9.85
C GLN A 65 -25.58 -19.71 10.48
N ILE A 66 -24.36 -19.40 10.94
CA ILE A 66 -23.46 -20.37 11.59
C ILE A 66 -23.83 -20.56 13.08
N LEU A 67 -24.58 -19.62 13.67
CA LEU A 67 -25.08 -19.75 15.03
C LEU A 67 -26.39 -20.56 15.07
N PRO A 68 -26.49 -21.63 15.89
CA PRO A 68 -27.73 -22.38 16.02
C PRO A 68 -28.85 -21.47 16.53
N LYS A 69 -30.03 -21.52 15.88
CA LYS A 69 -31.24 -20.84 16.33
C LYS A 69 -31.58 -21.32 17.74
N MET A 70 -31.40 -20.45 18.74
CA MET A 70 -31.92 -20.70 20.08
C MET A 70 -33.39 -20.32 20.09
N ASP A 71 -34.26 -21.34 19.98
CA ASP A 71 -35.69 -21.17 20.17
C ASP A 71 -35.98 -20.84 21.65
N SER A 72 -36.71 -19.74 21.86
CA SER A 72 -37.11 -19.25 23.17
C SER A 72 -38.16 -20.19 23.80
N ALA A 73 -37.71 -21.14 24.61
CA ALA A 73 -38.59 -21.98 25.41
C ALA A 73 -39.06 -21.22 26.67
N SER A 74 -40.33 -20.87 26.74
CA SER A 74 -40.98 -20.40 27.97
C SER A 74 -41.15 -21.58 28.93
N SER A 75 -40.53 -21.53 30.10
CA SER A 75 -40.75 -22.52 31.16
C SER A 75 -41.55 -21.88 32.30
N THR A 76 -42.68 -22.51 32.60
CA THR A 76 -43.51 -22.32 33.80
C THR A 76 -42.84 -23.03 34.98
N GLU A 77 -42.61 -22.29 36.07
CA GLU A 77 -42.00 -22.74 37.31
C GLU A 77 -42.91 -23.74 38.06
N ASP A 78 -42.35 -24.88 38.46
CA ASP A 78 -42.98 -25.79 39.43
C ASP A 78 -41.91 -26.24 40.45
N THR A 79 -42.13 -25.87 41.71
CA THR A 79 -41.14 -25.96 42.79
C THR A 79 -41.13 -27.36 43.41
N ARG A 80 -40.09 -28.16 43.17
CA ARG A 80 -39.83 -29.40 43.90
C ARG A 80 -38.37 -29.54 44.34
N ALA A 81 -38.22 -30.17 45.51
CA ALA A 81 -37.03 -30.28 46.34
C ALA A 81 -35.77 -30.81 45.61
N LEU A 82 -34.64 -30.16 45.93
CA LEU A 82 -33.32 -30.33 45.33
C LEU A 82 -32.66 -31.65 45.73
N SER A 83 -32.44 -32.52 44.75
CA SER A 83 -31.54 -33.67 44.81
C SER A 83 -30.11 -33.25 44.39
N PRO A 84 -29.01 -33.85 44.94
CA PRO A 84 -27.64 -33.44 44.67
C PRO A 84 -27.07 -33.74 43.27
N SER A 85 -27.89 -34.20 42.31
CA SER A 85 -27.43 -34.64 40.97
C SER A 85 -27.48 -33.56 39.88
N THR A 86 -27.72 -32.29 40.23
CA THR A 86 -27.99 -31.20 39.25
C THR A 86 -26.73 -30.49 38.71
N MET A 87 -25.51 -30.91 39.09
CA MET A 87 -24.28 -30.17 38.70
C MET A 87 -23.77 -30.38 37.27
N MET A 88 -24.43 -31.19 36.42
CA MET A 88 -23.98 -31.41 35.03
C MET A 88 -24.74 -30.62 33.96
N VAL A 89 -25.82 -29.90 34.30
CA VAL A 89 -26.70 -29.27 33.29
C VAL A 89 -26.23 -27.87 32.86
N ASP A 90 -25.37 -27.20 33.63
CA ASP A 90 -25.08 -25.77 33.39
C ASP A 90 -23.91 -25.51 32.41
N ARG A 91 -23.31 -26.56 31.83
CA ARG A 91 -22.28 -26.38 30.78
C ARG A 91 -22.85 -26.11 29.40
N ALA A 92 -24.12 -26.43 29.16
CA ALA A 92 -24.76 -26.24 27.84
C ALA A 92 -25.03 -24.76 27.51
N ASN A 93 -24.99 -23.86 28.50
CA ASN A 93 -25.29 -22.44 28.34
C ASN A 93 -24.05 -21.53 28.38
N GLN A 94 -22.83 -22.08 28.46
CA GLN A 94 -21.64 -21.24 28.37
C GLN A 94 -21.46 -20.76 26.93
N PRO A 95 -21.37 -19.43 26.70
CA PRO A 95 -21.13 -18.91 25.36
C PRO A 95 -19.78 -19.44 24.84
N LEU A 96 -19.78 -19.96 23.62
CA LEU A 96 -18.58 -20.43 22.95
C LEU A 96 -17.57 -19.27 22.83
N ARG A 97 -16.36 -19.46 23.36
CA ARG A 97 -15.30 -18.46 23.21
C ARG A 97 -14.74 -18.55 21.81
N PHE A 98 -14.34 -17.42 21.24
CA PHE A 98 -13.80 -17.37 19.87
C PHE A 98 -12.61 -18.32 19.65
N LEU A 99 -11.70 -18.44 20.63
CA LEU A 99 -10.55 -19.33 20.54
C LEU A 99 -10.87 -20.81 20.77
N ASP A 100 -12.08 -21.14 21.26
CA ASP A 100 -12.55 -22.52 21.34
C ASP A 100 -13.11 -23.02 19.99
N LEU A 101 -13.36 -22.11 19.03
CA LEU A 101 -13.75 -22.49 17.66
C LEU A 101 -12.59 -23.20 16.96
N PRO A 102 -12.84 -24.19 16.09
CA PRO A 102 -11.83 -24.73 15.18
C PRO A 102 -11.16 -23.65 14.33
N THR A 103 -9.90 -23.85 13.98
CA THR A 103 -9.08 -22.88 13.22
C THR A 103 -9.75 -22.50 11.90
N GLU A 104 -10.43 -23.44 11.24
CA GLU A 104 -11.13 -23.24 9.98
C GLU A 104 -12.26 -22.21 10.12
N LEU A 105 -13.05 -22.30 11.20
CA LEU A 105 -14.11 -21.33 11.48
C LEU A 105 -13.53 -19.96 11.85
N ARG A 106 -12.39 -19.93 12.57
CA ARG A 106 -11.69 -18.67 12.84
C ARG A 106 -11.18 -18.02 11.55
N VAL A 107 -10.66 -18.80 10.61
CA VAL A 107 -10.24 -18.32 9.29
C VAL A 107 -11.41 -17.72 8.52
N GLN A 108 -12.58 -18.35 8.50
CA GLN A 108 -13.78 -17.76 7.87
C GLN A 108 -14.15 -16.40 8.48
N VAL A 109 -14.04 -16.26 9.81
CA VAL A 109 -14.24 -14.97 10.48
C VAL A 109 -13.18 -13.95 10.06
N TYR A 110 -11.90 -14.36 9.99
CA TYR A 110 -10.83 -13.48 9.50
C TYR A 110 -11.07 -13.05 8.06
N GLU A 111 -11.51 -13.96 7.19
CA GLU A 111 -11.81 -13.67 5.79
C GLU A 111 -12.91 -12.62 5.67
N GLU A 112 -14.01 -12.82 6.38
CA GLU A 112 -15.16 -11.90 6.38
C GLU A 112 -14.80 -10.50 6.92
N VAL A 113 -13.82 -10.38 7.81
CA VAL A 113 -13.50 -9.12 8.49
C VAL A 113 -12.31 -8.38 7.85
N LEU A 114 -11.34 -9.12 7.30
CA LEU A 114 -10.07 -8.58 6.81
C LEU A 114 -9.94 -8.58 5.30
N LEU A 115 -10.76 -9.35 4.56
CA LEU A 115 -10.73 -9.33 3.10
C LEU A 115 -11.64 -8.24 2.57
N VAL A 116 -11.03 -7.31 1.84
CA VAL A 116 -11.71 -6.14 1.27
C VAL A 116 -11.38 -5.94 -0.20
N GLY A 117 -10.60 -6.84 -0.80
CA GLY A 117 -10.16 -6.74 -2.18
C GLY A 117 -8.90 -5.88 -2.28
N LYS A 118 -9.04 -4.55 -2.26
CA LYS A 118 -7.91 -3.61 -2.34
C LYS A 118 -7.71 -2.84 -1.03
N VAL A 119 -6.47 -2.76 -0.56
CA VAL A 119 -6.07 -2.01 0.62
C VAL A 119 -5.21 -0.81 0.20
N PHE A 120 -5.69 0.39 0.48
CA PHE A 120 -5.03 1.65 0.11
C PHE A 120 -4.30 2.26 1.32
N TYR A 121 -2.99 2.47 1.19
CA TYR A 121 -2.19 3.09 2.25
C TYR A 121 -2.30 4.62 2.24
N THR A 122 -3.15 5.16 3.12
CA THR A 122 -3.31 6.61 3.43
C THR A 122 -3.01 7.52 2.22
N PRO A 123 -3.83 7.43 1.16
CA PRO A 123 -3.56 8.17 -0.05
C PRO A 123 -3.62 9.67 0.21
N ARG A 124 -2.68 10.40 -0.39
CA ARG A 124 -2.70 11.86 -0.43
C ARG A 124 -3.80 12.33 -1.37
N TRP A 125 -4.33 13.54 -1.13
CA TRP A 125 -5.37 14.14 -1.97
C TRP A 125 -5.00 14.12 -3.47
N ARG A 126 -3.71 14.32 -3.79
CA ARG A 126 -3.21 14.32 -5.17
C ARG A 126 -3.31 12.94 -5.82
N GLU A 127 -2.93 11.89 -5.09
CA GLU A 127 -3.03 10.50 -5.56
C GLU A 127 -4.49 10.13 -5.87
N ILE A 128 -5.43 10.59 -5.04
CA ILE A 128 -6.87 10.37 -5.25
C ILE A 128 -7.38 11.13 -6.49
N LYS A 129 -6.91 12.36 -6.70
CA LYS A 129 -7.40 13.23 -7.79
C LYS A 129 -6.79 12.88 -9.15
N GLU A 130 -5.52 12.49 -9.17
CA GLU A 130 -4.73 12.34 -10.41
C GLU A 130 -4.41 10.86 -10.73
N GLY A 131 -4.56 9.94 -9.78
CA GLY A 131 -4.21 8.53 -9.97
C GLY A 131 -5.40 7.69 -10.45
N GLY A 132 -5.27 7.08 -11.63
CA GLY A 132 -6.23 6.08 -12.12
C GLY A 132 -6.42 4.92 -11.14
N ARG A 133 -5.33 4.54 -10.46
CA ARG A 133 -5.28 3.51 -9.41
C ARG A 133 -6.21 3.75 -8.22
N PHE A 134 -6.58 5.01 -7.94
CA PHE A 134 -7.46 5.36 -6.83
C PHE A 134 -8.90 5.67 -7.27
N ARG A 135 -9.24 5.57 -8.56
CA ARG A 135 -10.55 5.98 -9.08
C ARG A 135 -11.73 5.33 -8.34
N ASP A 136 -11.59 4.07 -7.96
CA ASP A 136 -12.64 3.28 -7.30
C ASP A 136 -12.36 3.02 -5.82
N TRP A 137 -11.42 3.74 -5.19
CA TRP A 137 -10.98 3.46 -3.82
C TRP A 137 -12.13 3.47 -2.80
N SER A 138 -13.14 4.32 -3.02
CA SER A 138 -14.31 4.44 -2.15
C SER A 138 -15.29 3.25 -2.25
N ARG A 139 -15.16 2.39 -3.27
CA ARG A 139 -15.99 1.19 -3.43
C ARG A 139 -15.52 0.03 -2.56
N TYR A 140 -14.25 0.04 -2.15
CA TYR A 140 -13.70 -1.02 -1.30
C TYR A 140 -13.97 -0.72 0.17
N ARG A 141 -14.37 -1.76 0.91
CA ARG A 141 -14.56 -1.69 2.35
C ARG A 141 -13.21 -1.46 3.05
N LYS A 142 -13.22 -0.84 4.23
CA LYS A 142 -12.01 -0.77 5.07
C LYS A 142 -11.85 -2.06 5.88
N PRO A 143 -10.66 -2.68 5.92
CA PRO A 143 -10.44 -3.88 6.71
C PRO A 143 -10.45 -3.53 8.20
N GLN A 144 -11.05 -4.37 9.05
CA GLN A 144 -11.08 -4.13 10.50
C GLN A 144 -9.79 -4.62 11.17
N VAL A 145 -8.70 -3.91 10.92
CA VAL A 145 -7.35 -4.26 11.40
C VAL A 145 -7.20 -4.21 12.92
N GLN A 146 -8.19 -3.71 13.65
CA GLN A 146 -8.27 -3.80 15.10
C GLN A 146 -8.24 -5.26 15.58
N LEU A 147 -8.75 -6.19 14.76
CA LEU A 147 -8.71 -7.63 15.06
C LEU A 147 -7.27 -8.14 15.25
N LEU A 148 -6.32 -7.59 14.50
CA LEU A 148 -4.90 -7.95 14.60
C LEU A 148 -4.29 -7.54 15.96
N ARG A 149 -4.96 -6.68 16.73
CA ARG A 149 -4.46 -6.18 18.03
C ARG A 149 -5.02 -6.93 19.23
N VAL A 150 -5.90 -7.92 19.04
CA VAL A 150 -6.61 -8.58 20.14
C VAL A 150 -5.68 -9.45 20.99
N CYS A 151 -5.03 -10.45 20.38
CA CYS A 151 -4.06 -11.30 21.05
C CYS A 151 -3.06 -11.90 20.05
N LYS A 152 -1.96 -12.46 20.57
CA LYS A 152 -0.87 -13.02 19.74
C LYS A 152 -1.34 -14.13 18.80
N GLN A 153 -2.21 -15.02 19.27
CA GLN A 153 -2.72 -16.12 18.44
C GLN A 153 -3.56 -15.60 17.27
N ILE A 154 -4.50 -14.70 17.54
CA ILE A 154 -5.33 -14.08 16.49
C ILE A 154 -4.45 -13.32 15.50
N TYR A 155 -3.48 -12.54 15.97
CA TYR A 155 -2.53 -11.85 15.10
C TYR A 155 -1.82 -12.82 14.15
N GLN A 156 -1.25 -13.92 14.66
CA GLN A 156 -0.49 -14.88 13.87
C GLN A 156 -1.32 -15.64 12.83
N GLU A 157 -2.60 -15.87 13.10
CA GLU A 157 -3.52 -16.52 12.16
C GLU A 157 -4.07 -15.52 11.15
N ALA A 158 -4.62 -14.40 11.63
CA ALA A 158 -5.36 -13.45 10.83
C ALA A 158 -4.47 -12.58 9.93
N GLU A 159 -3.24 -12.25 10.36
CA GLU A 159 -2.29 -11.49 9.52
C GLU A 159 -1.97 -12.24 8.21
N LYS A 160 -1.85 -13.57 8.26
CA LYS A 160 -1.58 -14.38 7.06
C LYS A 160 -2.71 -14.26 6.05
N VAL A 161 -3.96 -14.38 6.52
CA VAL A 161 -5.17 -14.22 5.68
C VAL A 161 -5.22 -12.82 5.09
N TYR A 162 -4.98 -11.80 5.91
CA TYR A 162 -4.98 -10.40 5.49
C TYR A 162 -3.95 -10.12 4.38
N LEU A 163 -2.71 -10.58 4.56
CA LEU A 163 -1.60 -10.33 3.63
C LEU A 163 -1.68 -11.17 2.35
N ALA A 164 -2.16 -12.40 2.44
CA ALA A 164 -2.16 -13.33 1.32
C ALA A 164 -3.28 -13.06 0.32
N SER A 165 -4.39 -12.46 0.73
CA SER A 165 -5.61 -12.42 -0.09
C SER A 165 -6.04 -11.02 -0.52
N ASN A 166 -5.49 -9.95 0.07
CA ASN A 166 -5.76 -8.58 -0.39
C ASN A 166 -4.69 -8.10 -1.37
N LEU A 167 -5.09 -7.21 -2.30
CA LEU A 167 -4.18 -6.41 -3.11
C LEU A 167 -3.77 -5.15 -2.35
N PHE A 168 -2.48 -5.02 -2.08
CA PHE A 168 -1.95 -3.87 -1.36
C PHE A 168 -1.47 -2.80 -2.34
N VAL A 169 -2.19 -1.67 -2.34
CA VAL A 169 -1.87 -0.49 -3.14
C VAL A 169 -0.83 0.33 -2.39
N LEU A 170 0.44 0.10 -2.72
CA LEU A 170 1.57 0.68 -2.01
C LEU A 170 1.63 2.19 -2.27
N PRO A 171 1.97 3.00 -1.25
CA PRO A 171 2.13 4.44 -1.45
C PRO A 171 3.31 4.69 -2.40
N VAL A 172 3.31 5.84 -3.08
CA VAL A 172 4.52 6.26 -3.79
C VAL A 172 5.67 6.35 -2.78
N ARG A 173 6.87 5.91 -3.18
CA ARG A 173 8.07 5.80 -2.32
C ARG A 173 7.94 4.80 -1.17
N PHE A 174 7.21 3.70 -1.38
CA PHE A 174 7.16 2.62 -0.41
C PHE A 174 8.56 2.03 -0.10
N ASN A 175 9.50 2.09 -1.05
CA ASN A 175 10.89 1.68 -0.90
C ASN A 175 11.64 2.46 0.19
N CYS A 176 11.20 3.70 0.49
CA CYS A 176 11.72 4.51 1.58
C CYS A 176 11.05 4.24 2.93
N ARG A 177 10.17 3.22 3.04
CA ARG A 177 9.43 2.89 4.27
C ARG A 177 9.80 1.50 4.76
N LYS A 178 9.73 1.29 6.07
CA LYS A 178 9.90 -0.06 6.65
C LYS A 178 8.76 -0.98 6.18
N PRO A 179 9.04 -2.26 5.89
CA PRO A 179 10.32 -2.93 6.08
C PRO A 179 11.27 -2.89 4.86
N PHE A 180 10.91 -2.20 3.77
CA PHE A 180 11.70 -2.13 2.52
C PHE A 180 12.97 -1.27 2.65
N ASP A 181 12.87 -0.19 3.41
CA ASP A 181 14.02 0.67 3.70
C ASP A 181 14.98 -0.04 4.66
N MET A 182 16.10 -0.54 4.16
CA MET A 182 17.17 -1.06 5.03
C MET A 182 18.31 -0.07 5.23
N HIS A 183 18.58 0.83 4.26
CA HIS A 183 19.81 1.63 4.23
C HIS A 183 19.67 3.00 3.54
N SER A 184 18.44 3.50 3.31
CA SER A 184 18.30 4.64 2.41
C SER A 184 18.68 5.97 3.07
N HIS A 185 19.67 6.65 2.48
CA HIS A 185 20.10 8.01 2.80
C HIS A 185 19.11 9.08 2.30
N CYS A 186 17.88 8.73 1.93
CA CYS A 186 16.87 9.73 1.60
C CYS A 186 16.70 10.66 2.81
N ASN A 187 17.28 11.85 2.78
CA ASN A 187 17.19 12.88 3.82
C ASN A 187 15.79 13.52 3.91
N ASP A 188 14.76 12.79 3.48
CA ASP A 188 13.39 13.24 3.54
C ASP A 188 13.02 13.48 5.01
N LEU A 189 12.93 14.76 5.38
CA LEU A 189 12.62 15.27 6.73
C LEU A 189 11.17 14.97 7.14
N THR A 190 10.44 14.19 6.35
CA THR A 190 9.03 13.92 6.60
C THR A 190 8.85 12.90 7.73
N LEU A 191 7.95 13.28 8.67
CA LEU A 191 7.42 12.56 9.86
C LEU A 191 6.93 11.11 9.63
N HIS A 192 7.09 10.54 8.44
CA HIS A 192 6.51 9.27 8.05
C HIS A 192 7.51 8.11 7.97
N ARG A 193 8.82 8.32 8.19
CA ARG A 193 9.81 7.23 8.15
C ARG A 193 9.55 6.12 9.17
N GLU A 194 8.96 6.47 10.31
CA GLU A 194 8.73 5.50 11.38
C GLU A 194 7.53 4.58 11.12
N ARG A 195 6.68 4.89 10.14
CA ARG A 195 5.48 4.08 9.89
C ARG A 195 5.82 2.87 9.02
N TRP A 196 5.83 1.71 9.65
CA TRP A 196 5.91 0.42 8.96
C TRP A 196 4.68 0.23 8.08
N LEU A 197 4.90 -0.14 6.82
CA LEU A 197 3.84 -0.55 5.91
C LEU A 197 3.33 -1.94 6.29
N PHE A 198 4.27 -2.83 6.62
CA PHE A 198 3.98 -4.22 6.94
C PHE A 198 4.88 -4.71 8.07
N SER A 199 4.47 -5.77 8.75
CA SER A 199 5.37 -6.55 9.59
C SER A 199 6.41 -7.30 8.73
N LYS A 200 7.43 -7.88 9.36
CA LYS A 200 8.41 -8.74 8.66
C LYS A 200 7.78 -9.98 8.04
N VAL A 201 6.61 -10.40 8.51
CA VAL A 201 5.88 -11.59 8.02
C VAL A 201 5.37 -11.37 6.59
N ALA A 202 5.18 -10.11 6.17
CA ALA A 202 4.74 -9.79 4.82
C ALA A 202 5.69 -10.24 3.72
N PHE A 203 7.00 -10.34 3.96
CA PHE A 203 7.91 -10.88 2.94
C PHE A 203 7.59 -12.32 2.53
N GLN A 204 6.85 -13.07 3.36
CA GLN A 204 6.46 -14.47 3.11
C GLN A 204 5.03 -14.59 2.56
N TYR A 205 4.12 -13.74 3.04
CA TYR A 205 2.69 -13.87 2.77
C TYR A 205 2.13 -12.83 1.80
N LEU A 206 2.85 -11.74 1.51
CA LEU A 206 2.39 -10.75 0.55
C LEU A 206 2.43 -11.34 -0.86
N LYS A 207 1.24 -11.55 -1.44
CA LYS A 207 1.09 -12.16 -2.78
C LYS A 207 0.63 -11.20 -3.85
N HIS A 208 0.01 -10.08 -3.46
CA HIS A 208 -0.64 -9.15 -4.38
C HIS A 208 -0.25 -7.73 -4.05
N ILE A 209 0.43 -7.06 -4.98
CA ILE A 209 0.88 -5.68 -4.79
C ILE A 209 0.55 -4.83 -5.99
N SER A 210 0.30 -3.55 -5.73
CA SER A 210 0.10 -2.53 -6.73
C SER A 210 1.07 -1.38 -6.47
N VAL A 211 1.86 -1.05 -7.48
CA VAL A 211 2.98 -0.09 -7.41
C VAL A 211 2.77 0.97 -8.49
N ALA A 212 3.02 2.23 -8.14
CA ALA A 212 2.97 3.34 -9.08
C ALA A 212 4.37 3.89 -9.34
N PHE A 213 4.64 4.20 -10.61
CA PHE A 213 5.82 4.91 -11.07
C PHE A 213 5.50 6.39 -11.23
N ASP A 214 5.59 7.12 -10.11
CA ASP A 214 5.35 8.56 -10.06
C ASP A 214 6.59 9.30 -9.53
N PRO A 215 7.36 9.97 -10.41
CA PRO A 215 8.54 10.73 -10.02
C PRO A 215 8.22 12.00 -9.27
N ARG A 216 6.99 12.51 -9.33
CA ARG A 216 6.62 13.76 -8.65
C ARG A 216 6.67 13.61 -7.12
N ALA A 217 6.68 12.38 -6.61
CA ALA A 217 6.93 12.14 -5.20
C ALA A 217 8.42 12.19 -4.83
N HIS A 218 9.32 11.97 -5.79
CA HIS A 218 10.76 11.87 -5.58
C HIS A 218 11.44 13.23 -5.45
N ILE A 219 10.92 14.24 -6.16
CA ILE A 219 11.61 15.53 -6.25
C ILE A 219 11.02 16.47 -5.22
N PRO A 220 11.80 16.87 -4.20
CA PRO A 220 11.46 18.06 -3.44
C PRO A 220 11.71 19.24 -4.37
N PHE A 221 10.74 19.59 -5.21
CA PHE A 221 10.69 20.88 -5.92
C PHE A 221 10.46 22.05 -4.93
N GLY A 222 11.18 22.04 -3.81
CA GLY A 222 11.09 22.96 -2.69
C GLY A 222 12.18 22.78 -1.63
N THR A 223 13.27 22.02 -1.89
CA THR A 223 14.44 22.04 -0.98
C THR A 223 15.78 22.17 -1.68
N SER A 224 15.80 22.42 -2.98
CA SER A 224 16.92 23.21 -3.46
C SER A 224 16.66 24.64 -3.00
N GLN A 225 17.12 24.95 -1.79
CA GLN A 225 17.37 26.34 -1.41
C GLN A 225 18.31 27.04 -2.40
N ASP A 226 18.97 26.29 -3.30
CA ASP A 226 19.78 26.84 -4.39
C ASP A 226 18.96 27.30 -5.62
N TRP A 227 17.67 26.96 -5.74
CA TRP A 227 16.83 27.37 -6.90
C TRP A 227 15.74 28.39 -6.55
N GLU A 228 15.39 28.56 -5.27
CA GLU A 228 14.52 29.67 -4.82
C GLU A 228 15.27 31.02 -4.85
N GLU A 229 16.58 31.02 -5.10
CA GLU A 229 17.33 32.19 -5.53
C GLU A 229 17.16 32.39 -7.06
N ASP A 230 16.01 32.93 -7.46
CA ASP A 230 15.75 33.78 -8.64
C ASP A 230 15.74 33.21 -10.09
N GLY A 231 15.80 31.90 -10.32
CA GLY A 231 15.78 31.36 -11.70
C GLY A 231 14.38 31.09 -12.28
N ASP A 232 13.84 31.96 -13.13
CA ASP A 232 12.68 31.64 -13.97
C ASP A 232 13.04 30.54 -15.00
N PHE A 233 12.32 29.41 -14.99
CA PHE A 233 12.53 28.31 -15.95
C PHE A 233 12.48 28.76 -17.41
N SER A 234 11.76 29.85 -17.71
CA SER A 234 11.73 30.41 -19.06
C SER A 234 13.05 31.02 -19.50
N GLN A 235 14.00 31.24 -18.59
CA GLN A 235 15.32 31.81 -18.87
C GLN A 235 16.38 30.75 -19.18
N LEU A 236 16.06 29.46 -18.99
CA LEU A 236 16.99 28.39 -19.32
C LEU A 236 17.15 28.31 -20.83
N THR A 237 18.40 28.32 -21.28
CA THR A 237 18.72 27.94 -22.66
C THR A 237 18.33 26.48 -22.89
N LEU A 238 18.06 26.11 -24.15
CA LEU A 238 17.74 24.73 -24.51
C LEU A 238 18.81 23.73 -24.02
N ALA A 239 20.10 24.11 -24.05
CA ALA A 239 21.18 23.27 -23.56
C ALA A 239 21.13 23.07 -22.04
N GLN A 240 20.83 24.11 -21.27
CA GLN A 240 20.66 24.01 -19.82
C GLN A 240 19.43 23.17 -19.46
N TRP A 241 18.33 23.36 -20.18
CA TRP A 241 17.12 22.54 -20.02
C TRP A 241 17.42 21.06 -20.29
N ASN A 242 18.11 20.74 -21.38
CA ASN A 242 18.47 19.37 -21.72
C ASN A 242 19.41 18.75 -20.67
N ALA A 243 20.38 19.51 -20.17
CA ALA A 243 21.28 19.05 -19.12
C ALA A 243 20.54 18.77 -17.80
N LEU A 244 19.61 19.66 -17.41
CA LEU A 244 18.74 19.46 -16.25
C LEU A 244 17.87 18.21 -16.43
N HIS A 245 17.20 18.12 -17.58
CA HIS A 245 16.33 17.00 -17.91
C HIS A 245 17.07 15.65 -17.84
N GLU A 246 18.26 15.57 -18.42
CA GLU A 246 19.09 14.36 -18.38
C GLU A 246 19.54 14.00 -16.96
N SER A 247 20.01 15.00 -16.19
CA SER A 247 20.41 14.81 -14.80
C SER A 247 19.27 14.27 -13.95
N GLU A 248 18.08 14.86 -14.09
CA GLU A 248 16.89 14.46 -13.36
C GLU A 248 16.40 13.06 -13.77
N ASN A 249 16.47 12.71 -15.06
CA ASN A 249 16.15 11.36 -15.54
C ASN A 249 17.15 10.33 -14.99
N GLN A 250 18.43 10.65 -14.92
CA GLN A 250 19.44 9.77 -14.32
C GLN A 250 19.13 9.49 -12.83
N CYS A 251 18.69 10.50 -12.08
CA CYS A 251 18.21 10.33 -10.71
C CYS A 251 16.95 9.45 -10.65
N LEU A 252 15.98 9.67 -11.55
CA LEU A 252 14.77 8.86 -11.64
C LEU A 252 15.07 7.38 -11.94
N ARG A 253 15.96 7.10 -12.89
CA ARG A 253 16.39 5.72 -13.21
C ARG A 253 16.99 5.05 -11.99
N SER A 254 17.89 5.74 -11.28
CA SER A 254 18.49 5.22 -10.04
C SER A 254 17.41 4.91 -8.98
N PHE A 255 16.40 5.77 -8.84
CA PHE A 255 15.28 5.55 -7.93
C PHE A 255 14.42 4.35 -8.33
N ARG A 256 14.12 4.18 -9.62
CA ARG A 256 13.38 3.03 -10.15
C ARG A 256 14.15 1.73 -9.95
N SER A 257 15.46 1.74 -10.16
CA SER A 257 16.32 0.59 -9.87
C SER A 257 16.28 0.22 -8.38
N ASP A 258 16.34 1.18 -7.45
CA ASP A 258 16.17 0.89 -6.02
C ASP A 258 14.77 0.34 -5.72
N LEU A 259 13.71 0.92 -6.30
CA LEU A 259 12.34 0.42 -6.15
C LEU A 259 12.25 -1.04 -6.58
N ALA A 260 12.72 -1.35 -7.79
CA ALA A 260 12.75 -2.70 -8.33
C ALA A 260 13.55 -3.64 -7.41
N GLN A 261 14.72 -3.19 -6.93
CA GLN A 261 15.53 -3.94 -5.97
C GLN A 261 14.79 -4.21 -4.65
N ARG A 262 14.00 -3.27 -4.13
CA ARG A 262 13.19 -3.48 -2.92
C ARG A 262 12.05 -4.45 -3.15
N LEU A 263 11.39 -4.42 -4.31
CA LEU A 263 10.39 -5.42 -4.64
C LEU A 263 11.01 -6.82 -4.66
N MET A 264 12.21 -6.95 -5.23
CA MET A 264 12.96 -8.20 -5.28
C MET A 264 13.35 -8.78 -3.90
N GLN A 265 13.14 -8.05 -2.80
CA GLN A 265 13.32 -8.57 -1.43
C GLN A 265 12.12 -9.38 -0.93
N LEU A 266 10.98 -9.31 -1.63
CA LEU A 266 9.84 -10.19 -1.37
C LEU A 266 10.28 -11.63 -1.64
N THR A 267 10.23 -12.46 -0.59
CA THR A 267 10.62 -13.87 -0.68
C THR A 267 9.52 -14.76 -1.24
N SER A 268 8.29 -14.24 -1.27
CA SER A 268 7.16 -14.88 -1.89
C SER A 268 7.12 -14.64 -3.39
N THR A 269 6.80 -15.70 -4.14
CA THR A 269 6.24 -15.55 -5.48
C THR A 269 4.98 -14.69 -5.39
N LEU A 270 4.89 -13.67 -6.25
CA LEU A 270 3.70 -12.85 -6.38
C LEU A 270 2.67 -13.58 -7.25
N ASN A 271 1.42 -13.58 -6.82
CA ASN A 271 0.33 -14.07 -7.67
C ASN A 271 -0.20 -12.97 -8.58
N PHE A 272 -0.13 -11.71 -8.12
CA PHE A 272 -0.66 -10.57 -8.84
C PHE A 272 0.22 -9.33 -8.63
N LEU A 273 0.64 -8.71 -9.72
CA LEU A 273 1.41 -7.48 -9.72
C LEU A 273 0.69 -6.44 -10.60
N GLU A 274 0.34 -5.30 -10.01
CA GLU A 274 -0.19 -4.15 -10.76
C GLU A 274 0.88 -3.06 -10.84
N LEU A 275 1.16 -2.58 -12.05
CA LEU A 275 2.14 -1.53 -12.34
C LEU A 275 1.40 -0.35 -12.95
N ASP A 276 1.46 0.80 -12.26
CA ASP A 276 0.77 2.03 -12.67
C ASP A 276 1.75 3.06 -13.23
N PHE A 277 1.66 3.27 -14.54
CA PHE A 277 2.43 4.25 -15.31
C PHE A 277 1.62 5.51 -15.64
N THR A 278 0.42 5.70 -15.05
CA THR A 278 -0.44 6.86 -15.33
C THR A 278 0.32 8.18 -15.18
N ASN A 279 1.21 8.25 -14.19
CA ASN A 279 2.00 9.43 -13.84
C ASN A 279 3.51 9.27 -14.09
N ALA A 280 3.92 8.35 -14.96
CA ALA A 280 5.32 8.09 -15.32
C ALA A 280 5.92 9.17 -16.25
N PHE A 281 5.71 10.43 -15.92
CA PHE A 281 6.36 11.56 -16.59
C PHE A 281 7.82 11.67 -16.16
N CYS A 282 8.66 12.39 -16.89
CA CYS A 282 9.94 12.79 -16.34
C CYS A 282 9.75 13.81 -15.20
N PRO A 283 10.77 14.04 -14.36
CA PRO A 283 10.82 15.10 -13.36
C PRO A 283 10.37 16.49 -13.86
N CYS A 284 10.75 16.82 -15.09
CA CYS A 284 10.43 18.09 -15.74
C CYS A 284 9.01 18.13 -16.34
N GLY A 285 8.29 17.00 -16.37
CA GLY A 285 6.95 16.89 -16.93
C GLY A 285 6.86 16.96 -18.46
N CYS A 286 7.99 17.00 -19.18
CA CYS A 286 8.01 17.19 -20.64
C CYS A 286 7.89 15.90 -21.45
N CYS A 287 8.37 14.76 -20.95
CA CYS A 287 8.21 13.46 -21.60
C CYS A 287 7.69 12.41 -20.61
N ARG A 288 7.35 11.23 -21.12
CA ARG A 288 7.09 10.05 -20.30
C ARG A 288 8.29 9.14 -20.39
N ASP A 289 8.70 8.68 -19.23
CA ASP A 289 9.81 7.77 -19.09
C ASP A 289 9.20 6.45 -18.63
N LEU A 290 9.21 5.44 -19.48
CA LEU A 290 8.73 4.09 -19.15
C LEU A 290 9.89 3.12 -18.86
N ASP A 291 11.13 3.64 -18.87
CA ASP A 291 12.34 2.87 -18.64
C ASP A 291 12.34 2.33 -17.20
N ILE A 292 12.03 1.05 -17.11
CA ILE A 292 12.21 0.26 -15.90
C ILE A 292 12.71 -1.10 -16.31
N SER A 293 13.79 -1.52 -15.64
CA SER A 293 14.39 -2.81 -15.90
C SER A 293 13.38 -3.96 -15.82
N GLY A 294 13.28 -4.80 -16.86
CA GLY A 294 12.47 -6.00 -16.86
C GLY A 294 12.99 -7.09 -15.90
N GLU A 295 14.22 -6.99 -15.40
CA GLU A 295 14.86 -8.01 -14.55
C GLU A 295 14.06 -8.33 -13.28
N PHE A 296 13.41 -7.32 -12.67
CA PHE A 296 12.63 -7.56 -11.46
C PHE A 296 11.41 -8.43 -11.74
N LEU A 297 10.83 -8.40 -12.94
CA LEU A 297 9.73 -9.28 -13.32
C LEU A 297 10.20 -10.72 -13.43
N ALA A 298 11.37 -10.94 -14.03
CA ALA A 298 11.98 -12.26 -14.11
C ALA A 298 12.24 -12.84 -12.70
N LYS A 299 12.71 -12.01 -11.76
CA LYS A 299 12.99 -12.45 -10.39
C LYS A 299 11.74 -12.63 -9.53
N LEU A 300 10.77 -11.72 -9.61
CA LEU A 300 9.50 -11.84 -8.87
C LEU A 300 8.61 -12.95 -9.43
N SER A 301 8.73 -13.23 -10.73
CA SER A 301 7.96 -14.20 -11.49
C SER A 301 6.47 -14.16 -11.16
N PRO A 302 5.80 -12.99 -11.30
CA PRO A 302 4.39 -12.87 -10.98
C PRO A 302 3.53 -13.78 -11.86
N VAL A 303 2.51 -14.42 -11.29
CA VAL A 303 1.57 -15.26 -12.06
C VAL A 303 0.72 -14.42 -13.01
N LYS A 304 0.30 -13.24 -12.59
CA LYS A 304 -0.43 -12.26 -13.41
C LYS A 304 0.17 -10.87 -13.21
N THR A 305 0.39 -10.16 -14.31
CA THR A 305 0.83 -8.76 -14.31
C THR A 305 -0.23 -7.90 -14.98
N SER A 306 -0.59 -6.79 -14.35
CA SER A 306 -1.51 -5.80 -14.90
C SER A 306 -0.78 -4.48 -15.02
N ILE A 307 -0.70 -3.94 -16.22
CA ILE A 307 -0.07 -2.65 -16.51
C ILE A 307 -1.19 -1.66 -16.79
N ILE A 308 -1.20 -0.52 -16.11
CA ILE A 308 -2.19 0.52 -16.30
C ILE A 308 -1.52 1.86 -16.61
N GLY A 309 -2.24 2.72 -17.33
CA GLY A 309 -1.81 4.09 -17.58
C GLY A 309 -0.83 4.24 -18.74
N ILE A 310 -0.74 3.24 -19.63
CA ILE A 310 -0.07 3.35 -20.93
C ILE A 310 -0.98 4.13 -21.89
N ARG A 311 -0.44 5.04 -22.71
CA ARG A 311 -1.29 5.99 -23.45
C ARG A 311 -1.64 5.57 -24.86
N ASN A 312 -0.74 4.87 -25.53
CA ASN A 312 -0.83 4.52 -26.93
C ASN A 312 0.00 3.26 -27.23
N GLU A 313 -0.14 2.75 -28.45
CA GLU A 313 0.55 1.53 -28.90
C GLU A 313 2.08 1.71 -28.99
N GLU A 314 2.58 2.95 -29.11
CA GLU A 314 4.00 3.25 -29.15
C GLU A 314 4.64 3.06 -27.76
N GLU A 315 4.05 3.63 -26.71
CA GLU A 315 4.45 3.41 -25.32
C GLU A 315 4.38 1.92 -24.92
N GLU A 316 3.36 1.21 -25.40
CA GLU A 316 3.20 -0.23 -25.18
C GLU A 316 4.36 -1.01 -25.81
N ARG A 317 4.68 -0.73 -27.08
CA ARG A 317 5.80 -1.38 -27.79
C ARG A 317 7.14 -1.07 -27.15
N GLU A 318 7.40 0.18 -26.79
CA GLU A 318 8.64 0.61 -26.14
C GLU A 318 8.85 -0.14 -24.81
N LEU A 319 7.81 -0.22 -23.98
CA LEU A 319 7.85 -0.93 -22.72
C LEU A 319 8.11 -2.43 -22.92
N LEU A 320 7.37 -3.08 -23.82
CA LEU A 320 7.51 -4.51 -24.09
C LEU A 320 8.86 -4.86 -24.71
N GLN A 321 9.37 -4.03 -25.62
CA GLN A 321 10.69 -4.19 -26.21
C GLN A 321 11.78 -4.10 -25.14
N THR A 322 11.77 -3.05 -24.32
CA THR A 322 12.75 -2.85 -23.24
C THR A 322 12.78 -4.06 -22.30
N TRP A 323 11.61 -4.56 -21.91
CA TRP A 323 11.52 -5.72 -21.04
C TRP A 323 11.93 -7.03 -21.71
N ALA A 324 11.67 -7.19 -23.02
CA ALA A 324 12.13 -8.36 -23.77
C ALA A 324 13.66 -8.40 -23.84
N GLU A 325 14.30 -7.24 -24.06
CA GLU A 325 15.76 -7.08 -24.04
C GLU A 325 16.31 -7.42 -22.64
N ASP A 326 15.79 -6.80 -21.58
CA ASP A 326 16.26 -7.01 -20.20
C ASP A 326 16.08 -8.44 -19.69
N THR A 327 15.04 -9.14 -20.16
CA THR A 327 14.74 -10.51 -19.71
C THR A 327 15.35 -11.58 -20.61
N GLY A 328 16.03 -11.20 -21.70
CA GLY A 328 16.64 -12.12 -22.67
C GLY A 328 15.65 -12.79 -23.62
N TYR A 329 14.45 -12.23 -23.79
CA TYR A 329 13.36 -12.72 -24.64
C TYR A 329 13.33 -12.06 -26.03
N GLU A 330 14.40 -11.37 -26.45
CA GLU A 330 14.50 -10.68 -27.76
C GLU A 330 14.07 -11.54 -28.95
N LYS A 331 14.32 -12.86 -28.88
CA LYS A 331 14.02 -13.82 -29.96
C LYS A 331 12.62 -14.41 -29.90
N GLU A 332 12.03 -14.44 -28.71
CA GLU A 332 10.72 -15.05 -28.44
C GLU A 332 9.58 -14.04 -28.70
N GLY A 333 9.90 -12.74 -28.68
CA GLY A 333 8.98 -11.67 -29.05
C GLY A 333 8.00 -11.29 -27.94
N GLU A 334 7.22 -10.25 -28.20
CA GLU A 334 6.30 -9.64 -27.22
C GLU A 334 5.22 -10.62 -26.72
N GLU A 335 4.72 -11.50 -27.60
CA GLU A 335 3.66 -12.46 -27.29
C GLU A 335 4.08 -13.46 -26.19
N ASP A 336 5.32 -13.91 -26.21
CA ASP A 336 5.83 -14.88 -25.25
C ASP A 336 6.01 -14.26 -23.85
N MET A 337 6.40 -12.98 -23.77
CA MET A 337 6.39 -12.28 -22.47
C MET A 337 4.99 -12.12 -21.91
N VAL A 338 4.04 -11.69 -22.75
CA VAL A 338 2.64 -11.51 -22.34
C VAL A 338 2.09 -12.83 -21.80
N LYS A 339 2.36 -13.94 -22.48
CA LYS A 339 1.97 -15.28 -22.07
C LYS A 339 2.68 -15.73 -20.79
N LYS A 340 3.99 -15.53 -20.68
CA LYS A 340 4.81 -15.99 -19.54
C LYS A 340 4.40 -15.34 -18.24
N TYR A 341 4.16 -14.03 -18.23
CA TYR A 341 3.86 -13.26 -17.02
C TYR A 341 2.37 -12.91 -16.87
N GLY A 342 1.51 -13.51 -17.71
CA GLY A 342 0.08 -13.25 -17.75
C GLY A 342 -0.22 -11.76 -17.86
N MET A 343 0.51 -11.04 -18.71
CA MET A 343 0.45 -9.58 -18.78
C MET A 343 -0.86 -9.12 -19.40
N THR A 344 -1.39 -8.02 -18.87
CA THR A 344 -2.56 -7.32 -19.41
C THR A 344 -2.29 -5.84 -19.37
N ILE A 345 -2.36 -5.17 -20.52
CA ILE A 345 -2.09 -3.74 -20.66
C ILE A 345 -3.40 -2.99 -20.78
N ASN A 346 -3.57 -1.95 -19.96
CA ASN A 346 -4.77 -1.13 -19.87
C ASN A 346 -6.08 -1.96 -19.88
N PRO A 347 -6.24 -2.91 -18.94
CA PRO A 347 -7.48 -3.67 -18.84
C PRO A 347 -8.68 -2.72 -18.75
N LYS A 348 -9.73 -3.03 -19.52
CA LYS A 348 -10.97 -2.23 -19.57
C LYS A 348 -11.72 -2.24 -18.23
N ASN A 349 -11.60 -3.33 -17.50
CA ASN A 349 -12.22 -3.57 -16.19
C ASN A 349 -11.14 -3.61 -15.10
N ASP A 350 -11.58 -3.60 -13.84
CA ASP A 350 -10.68 -3.86 -12.71
C ASP A 350 -10.14 -5.29 -12.79
N SER A 351 -8.91 -5.42 -13.30
CA SER A 351 -8.24 -6.70 -13.54
C SER A 351 -8.03 -7.51 -12.25
N TRP A 352 -8.07 -6.84 -11.10
CA TRP A 352 -8.07 -7.43 -9.78
C TRP A 352 -9.42 -8.05 -9.42
N ALA A 353 -10.54 -7.36 -9.65
CA ALA A 353 -11.88 -7.91 -9.41
C ALA A 353 -12.10 -9.19 -10.23
N GLU A 354 -11.75 -9.17 -11.52
CA GLU A 354 -11.81 -10.35 -12.39
C GLU A 354 -10.91 -11.51 -11.93
N TRP A 355 -9.78 -11.18 -11.29
CA TRP A 355 -8.88 -12.18 -10.73
C TRP A 355 -9.45 -12.80 -9.45
N MET A 356 -10.01 -11.97 -8.56
CA MET A 356 -10.70 -12.41 -7.35
C MET A 356 -11.89 -13.31 -7.64
N ASP A 357 -12.70 -12.97 -8.64
CA ASP A 357 -13.85 -13.79 -9.04
C ASP A 357 -13.42 -15.19 -9.47
N ARG A 358 -12.32 -15.32 -10.21
CA ARG A 358 -11.76 -16.62 -10.61
C ARG A 358 -11.29 -17.45 -9.43
N LEU A 359 -10.67 -16.83 -8.43
CA LEU A 359 -10.27 -17.52 -7.21
C LEU A 359 -11.46 -18.02 -6.40
N HIS A 360 -12.47 -17.18 -6.20
CA HIS A 360 -13.66 -17.53 -5.42
C HIS A 360 -14.49 -18.63 -6.11
N LEU A 361 -14.60 -18.58 -7.44
CA LEU A 361 -15.20 -19.67 -8.22
C LEU A 361 -14.40 -20.98 -8.07
N GLY A 362 -13.08 -20.91 -8.05
CA GLY A 362 -12.21 -22.07 -7.82
C GLY A 362 -12.30 -22.63 -6.39
N TYR A 363 -12.64 -21.81 -5.40
CA TYR A 363 -12.85 -22.22 -4.01
C TYR A 363 -14.22 -22.87 -3.82
N ARG A 364 -15.30 -22.26 -4.34
CA ARG A 364 -16.66 -22.81 -4.26
C ARG A 364 -16.85 -24.13 -5.00
N ARG A 365 -16.01 -24.46 -5.99
CA ARG A 365 -16.06 -25.75 -6.70
C ARG A 365 -15.32 -26.88 -5.97
N ARG A 366 -14.53 -26.57 -4.95
CA ARG A 366 -13.72 -27.54 -4.20
C ARG A 366 -14.31 -27.91 -2.84
N GLN A 367 -15.31 -27.17 -2.38
CA GLN A 367 -16.24 -27.58 -1.31
C GLN A 367 -17.43 -28.27 -1.96
#